data_AF-A0A7W6H364-F1
#
_entry.id   AF-A0A7W6H364-F1
#
_cell.length_a   1.000
_cell.length_b   1.000
_cell.length_c   1.000
_cell.angle_alpha   90.00
_cell.angle_beta   90.00
_cell.angle_gamma   90.00
#
_symmetry.space_group_name_H-M   'P 1'
#
loop_
_entity.id
_entity.type
_entity.pdbx_description
1 polymer ?
#
loop_
_entity_poly.entity_id
_entity_poly.type
_entity_poly.pdbx_seq_one_letter_code
_entity_poly.pdbx_strand_id
1 'polypeptide(L)'
;MSYIRREESLESMAARAINEGLSFGENYAFFGPELSTYHKRMLQDTLARLACGEVFDVRDDECVCAMGAALVSAANNLQPGYGNRVLNVCTYEDFLISTELEDLRWFILCWQSFSLVRGQVRARMAARRLLAEVGDA
;
A
#
# COMPACT_ATOMS: atom_id res chain seq x y z
N MET A 1 28.60 -18.06 -14.03
CA MET A 1 27.74 -16.91 -14.40
C MET A 1 27.51 -16.07 -13.15
N SER A 2 28.19 -14.93 -13.04
CA SER A 2 27.94 -13.96 -11.97
C SER A 2 26.64 -13.23 -12.30
N TYR A 3 25.56 -13.53 -11.58
CA TYR A 3 24.36 -12.69 -11.61
C TYR A 3 24.71 -11.35 -10.98
N ILE A 4 25.10 -10.37 -11.80
CA ILE A 4 25.15 -8.97 -11.37
C ILE A 4 23.68 -8.57 -11.16
N ARG A 5 23.21 -8.65 -9.92
CA ARG A 5 21.93 -8.06 -9.52
C ARG A 5 22.08 -6.56 -9.73
N ARG A 6 21.52 -6.02 -10.82
CA ARG A 6 21.42 -4.56 -11.00
C ARG A 6 20.63 -4.03 -9.81
N GLU A 7 21.28 -3.18 -9.03
CA GLU A 7 20.62 -2.53 -7.91
C GLU A 7 19.49 -1.66 -8.46
N GLU A 8 18.31 -1.77 -7.89
CA GLU A 8 17.17 -0.95 -8.31
C GLU A 8 17.47 0.52 -7.98
N SER A 9 17.25 1.42 -8.95
CA SER A 9 17.44 2.85 -8.73
C SER A 9 16.30 3.41 -7.86
N LEU A 10 16.59 4.44 -7.07
CA LEU A 10 15.55 5.11 -6.27
C LEU A 10 14.43 5.67 -7.15
N GLU A 11 14.78 6.13 -8.36
CA GLU A 11 13.83 6.64 -9.35
C GLU A 11 12.87 5.54 -9.83
N SER A 12 13.39 4.34 -10.15
CA SER A 12 12.55 3.18 -10.52
C SER A 12 11.61 2.79 -9.39
N MET A 13 12.12 2.75 -8.15
CA MET A 13 11.30 2.44 -6.97
C MET A 13 10.21 3.49 -6.75
N ALA A 14 10.55 4.78 -6.92
CA ALA A 14 9.62 5.88 -6.75
C ALA A 14 8.52 5.87 -7.83
N ALA A 15 8.88 5.66 -9.09
CA ALA A 15 7.92 5.52 -10.18
C ALA A 15 6.95 4.35 -9.94
N ARG A 16 7.46 3.21 -9.47
CA ARG A 16 6.60 2.08 -9.07
C ARG A 16 5.66 2.44 -7.92
N ALA A 17 6.15 3.08 -6.86
CA ALA A 17 5.30 3.49 -5.74
C ALA A 17 4.18 4.46 -6.17
N ILE A 18 4.49 5.38 -7.09
CA ILE A 18 3.52 6.32 -7.65
C ILE A 18 2.45 5.57 -8.44
N ASN A 19 2.85 4.65 -9.33
CA ASN A 19 1.90 3.87 -10.12
C ASN A 19 1.02 2.97 -9.25
N GLU A 20 1.60 2.30 -8.25
CA GLU A 20 0.84 1.47 -7.31
C GLU A 20 -0.09 2.31 -6.43
N GLY A 21 0.36 3.49 -5.98
CA GLY A 21 -0.46 4.42 -5.20
C GLY A 21 -1.61 5.02 -5.99
N LEU A 22 -1.39 5.36 -7.26
CA LEU A 22 -2.43 5.81 -8.18
C LEU A 22 -3.49 4.73 -8.34
N SER A 23 -3.07 3.53 -8.75
CA SER A 23 -3.98 2.40 -8.98
C SER A 23 -4.74 2.03 -7.71
N PHE A 24 -4.06 1.97 -6.56
CA PHE A 24 -4.72 1.71 -5.27
C PHE A 24 -5.73 2.81 -4.92
N GLY A 25 -5.35 4.08 -5.04
CA GLY A 25 -6.21 5.22 -4.73
C GLY A 25 -7.46 5.27 -5.59
N GLU A 26 -7.33 5.06 -6.90
CA GLU A 26 -8.47 4.98 -7.82
C GLU A 26 -9.42 3.86 -7.42
N ASN A 27 -8.91 2.64 -7.21
CA ASN A 27 -9.74 1.52 -6.79
C ASN A 27 -10.44 1.79 -5.44
N TYR A 28 -9.79 2.51 -4.53
CA TYR A 28 -10.39 2.82 -3.22
C TYR A 28 -11.46 3.88 -3.30
N ALA A 29 -11.32 4.86 -4.18
CA ALA A 29 -12.35 5.86 -4.41
C ALA A 29 -13.66 5.24 -4.89
N PHE A 30 -13.61 4.14 -5.67
CA PHE A 30 -14.79 3.49 -6.22
C PHE A 30 -15.31 2.31 -5.38
N PHE A 31 -14.42 1.48 -4.85
CA PHE A 31 -14.76 0.20 -4.24
C PHE A 31 -14.33 0.09 -2.77
N GLY A 32 -13.69 1.12 -2.24
CA GLY A 32 -13.16 1.14 -0.88
C GLY A 32 -14.28 1.01 0.17
N PRO A 33 -14.10 0.18 1.21
CA PRO A 33 -14.99 0.18 2.37
C PRO A 33 -15.01 1.55 3.06
N GLU A 34 -16.09 1.87 3.76
CA GLU A 34 -16.15 3.12 4.53
C GLU A 34 -15.15 3.12 5.69
N LEU A 35 -14.50 4.27 5.88
CA LEU A 35 -13.63 4.53 7.02
C LEU A 35 -14.38 5.11 8.22
N SER A 36 -13.78 5.01 9.41
CA SER A 36 -14.28 5.69 10.61
C SER A 36 -14.30 7.21 10.42
N THR A 37 -15.14 7.92 11.19
CA THR A 37 -15.45 9.35 10.98
C THR A 37 -14.21 10.25 10.92
N TYR A 38 -13.17 9.95 11.69
CA TYR A 38 -11.91 10.70 11.67
C TYR A 38 -11.16 10.52 10.33
N HIS A 39 -10.88 9.27 9.94
CA HIS A 39 -10.16 8.98 8.69
C HIS A 39 -11.00 9.32 7.44
N LYS A 40 -12.34 9.24 7.52
CA LYS A 40 -13.25 9.62 6.43
C LYS A 40 -13.05 11.08 6.01
N ARG A 41 -12.68 11.97 6.94
CA ARG A 41 -12.38 13.39 6.63
C ARG A 41 -11.07 13.54 5.87
N MET A 42 -10.07 12.71 6.18
CA MET A 42 -8.76 12.74 5.53
C MET A 42 -8.77 12.05 4.17
N LEU A 43 -9.69 11.09 3.97
CA LEU A 43 -9.73 10.23 2.80
C LEU A 43 -9.72 11.00 1.48
N GLN A 44 -10.54 12.06 1.35
CA GLN A 44 -10.61 12.83 0.11
C GLN A 44 -9.26 13.49 -0.22
N ASP A 45 -8.60 14.08 0.77
CA ASP A 45 -7.30 14.72 0.60
C ASP A 45 -6.20 13.69 0.30
N THR A 46 -6.22 12.54 0.98
CA THR A 46 -5.30 11.44 0.72
C THR A 46 -5.47 10.92 -0.71
N LEU A 47 -6.71 10.67 -1.16
CA LEU A 47 -6.99 10.21 -2.52
C LEU A 47 -6.56 11.23 -3.57
N ALA A 48 -6.79 12.53 -3.34
CA ALA A 48 -6.33 13.58 -4.23
C ALA A 48 -4.80 13.61 -4.35
N ARG A 49 -4.08 13.45 -3.23
CA ARG A 49 -2.62 13.37 -3.23
C ARG A 49 -2.09 12.13 -3.96
N LEU A 50 -2.70 10.96 -3.74
CA LEU A 50 -2.36 9.74 -4.47
C LEU A 50 -2.58 9.93 -5.98
N ALA A 51 -3.68 10.58 -6.38
CA ALA A 51 -3.97 10.92 -7.77
C ALA A 51 -2.93 11.86 -8.41
N CYS A 52 -2.34 12.75 -7.62
CA CYS A 52 -1.27 13.66 -8.06
C CYS A 52 0.14 13.05 -7.96
N GLY A 53 0.27 11.80 -7.52
CA GLY A 53 1.58 11.14 -7.32
C GLY A 53 2.33 11.57 -6.06
N GLU A 54 1.68 12.30 -5.14
CA GLU A 54 2.23 12.70 -3.83
C GLU A 54 2.24 11.55 -2.82
N VAL A 55 2.64 10.36 -3.26
CA VAL A 55 2.47 9.11 -2.52
C VAL A 55 3.34 8.98 -1.27
N PHE A 56 4.29 9.88 -1.03
CA PHE A 56 5.21 9.80 0.11
C PHE A 56 4.88 10.77 1.26
N ASP A 57 3.79 11.51 1.16
CA ASP A 57 3.39 12.47 2.20
C ASP A 57 3.08 11.76 3.52
N VAL A 58 3.71 12.21 4.60
CA VAL A 58 3.58 11.60 5.93
C VAL A 58 2.21 11.83 6.55
N ARG A 59 1.49 12.87 6.12
CA ARG A 59 0.13 13.18 6.58
C ARG A 59 -0.86 12.09 6.20
N ASP A 60 -0.54 11.30 5.18
CA ASP A 60 -1.39 10.21 4.69
C ASP A 60 -1.13 8.88 5.38
N ASP A 61 -0.13 8.77 6.26
CA ASP A 61 0.27 7.50 6.90
C ASP A 61 -0.90 6.84 7.63
N GLU A 62 -1.58 7.61 8.48
CA GLU A 62 -2.68 7.10 9.27
C GLU A 62 -3.88 6.69 8.39
N CYS A 63 -4.20 7.50 7.37
CA CYS A 63 -5.29 7.22 6.45
C CYS A 63 -5.01 5.99 5.59
N VAL A 64 -3.81 5.85 5.03
CA VAL A 64 -3.42 4.68 4.22
C VAL A 64 -3.42 3.40 5.07
N CYS A 65 -3.00 3.47 6.34
CA CYS A 65 -3.14 2.36 7.27
C CYS A 65 -4.61 2.01 7.55
N ALA A 66 -5.46 3.02 7.78
CA ALA A 66 -6.89 2.82 8.00
C ALA A 66 -7.60 2.20 6.78
N MET A 67 -7.21 2.60 5.56
CA MET A 67 -7.71 2.00 4.31
C MET A 67 -7.43 0.49 4.26
N GLY A 68 -6.21 0.07 4.57
CA GLY A 68 -5.85 -1.35 4.65
C GLY A 68 -6.61 -2.11 5.74
N ALA A 69 -6.72 -1.52 6.93
CA ALA A 69 -7.47 -2.11 8.04
C ALA A 69 -8.95 -2.31 7.69
N ALA A 70 -9.55 -1.35 6.98
CA ALA A 70 -10.94 -1.46 6.52
C ALA A 70 -11.13 -2.58 5.50
N LEU A 71 -10.19 -2.76 4.55
CA LEU A 71 -10.20 -3.87 3.59
C LEU A 71 -10.12 -5.23 4.29
N VAL A 72 -9.17 -5.37 5.23
CA VAL A 72 -9.01 -6.59 6.04
C VAL A 72 -10.27 -6.87 6.84
N SER A 73 -10.87 -5.86 7.45
CA SER A 73 -12.12 -6.01 8.20
C SER A 73 -13.27 -6.43 7.31
N ALA A 74 -13.40 -5.84 6.12
CA ALA A 74 -14.44 -6.20 5.15
C ALA A 74 -14.31 -7.68 4.73
N ALA A 75 -13.09 -8.15 4.42
CA ALA A 75 -12.84 -9.55 4.10
C ALA A 75 -13.14 -10.48 5.29
N ASN A 76 -12.78 -10.08 6.50
CA ASN A 76 -13.07 -10.85 7.72
C ASN A 76 -14.57 -10.93 8.04
N ASN A 77 -15.37 -9.94 7.63
CA ASN A 77 -16.81 -9.96 7.79
C ASN A 77 -17.48 -10.99 6.84
N LEU A 78 -16.91 -11.21 5.65
CA LEU A 78 -17.35 -12.26 4.73
C LEU A 78 -16.86 -13.65 5.16
N GLN A 79 -15.59 -13.74 5.55
CA GLN A 79 -14.99 -14.97 6.05
C GLN A 79 -14.05 -14.68 7.23
N PRO A 80 -14.43 -15.05 8.47
CA PRO A 80 -13.65 -14.74 9.67
C PRO A 80 -12.18 -15.14 9.56
N GLY A 81 -11.29 -14.16 9.79
CA GLY A 81 -9.84 -14.35 9.77
C GLY A 81 -9.20 -14.34 8.38
N TYR A 82 -9.99 -14.35 7.29
CA TYR A 82 -9.47 -14.44 5.94
C TYR A 82 -8.61 -13.24 5.54
N GLY A 83 -9.07 -12.01 5.78
CA GLY A 83 -8.31 -10.80 5.45
C GLY A 83 -6.95 -10.74 6.12
N ASN A 84 -6.85 -11.24 7.37
CA ASN A 84 -5.56 -11.36 8.05
C ASN A 84 -4.66 -12.41 7.39
N ARG A 85 -5.23 -13.54 6.95
CA ARG A 85 -4.48 -14.61 6.30
C ARG A 85 -3.88 -14.15 4.96
N VAL A 86 -4.61 -13.35 4.18
CA VAL A 86 -4.11 -12.76 2.92
C VAL A 86 -2.77 -12.04 3.11
N LEU A 87 -2.59 -11.33 4.23
CA LEU A 87 -1.35 -10.58 4.50
C LEU A 87 -0.17 -11.45 4.92
N ASN A 88 -0.41 -12.67 5.40
CA ASN A 88 0.59 -13.49 6.08
C ASN A 88 0.99 -14.75 5.29
N VAL A 89 0.14 -15.20 4.36
CA VAL A 89 0.31 -16.47 3.62
C VAL A 89 -0.08 -16.27 2.17
N CYS A 90 0.56 -17.01 1.25
CA CYS A 90 0.10 -17.07 -0.14
C CYS A 90 -1.31 -17.69 -0.21
N THR A 91 -2.29 -16.93 -0.71
CA THR A 91 -3.69 -17.35 -0.81
C THR A 91 -4.18 -17.55 -2.25
N TYR A 92 -3.27 -17.60 -3.23
CA TYR A 92 -3.63 -17.62 -4.66
C TYR A 92 -4.49 -18.84 -5.05
N GLU A 93 -4.22 -20.01 -4.45
CA GLU A 93 -4.91 -21.27 -4.74
C GLU A 93 -6.11 -21.55 -3.81
N ASP A 94 -6.48 -20.58 -2.96
CA ASP A 94 -7.63 -20.75 -2.09
C ASP A 94 -8.92 -20.86 -2.91
N PHE A 95 -9.74 -21.85 -2.56
CA PHE A 95 -11.12 -21.92 -3.05
C PHE A 95 -11.97 -20.90 -2.27
N LEU A 96 -12.44 -19.86 -2.94
CA LEU A 96 -13.19 -18.76 -2.32
C LEU A 96 -14.69 -18.98 -2.41
N ILE A 97 -15.38 -18.59 -1.34
CA ILE A 97 -16.83 -18.75 -1.21
C ILE A 97 -17.63 -17.77 -2.08
N SER A 98 -17.03 -16.67 -2.52
CA SER A 98 -17.68 -15.63 -3.32
C SER A 98 -16.66 -14.81 -4.14
N THR A 99 -17.16 -14.19 -5.21
CA THR A 99 -16.40 -13.23 -6.01
C THR A 99 -16.05 -11.97 -5.22
N GLU A 100 -16.94 -11.53 -4.32
CA GLU A 100 -16.68 -10.36 -3.45
C GLU A 100 -15.46 -10.57 -2.54
N LEU A 101 -15.28 -11.80 -2.02
CA LEU A 101 -14.09 -12.13 -1.23
C LEU A 101 -12.82 -12.18 -2.09
N GLU A 102 -12.95 -12.57 -3.35
CA GLU A 102 -11.85 -12.54 -4.32
C GLU A 102 -11.43 -11.12 -4.66
N ASP A 103 -12.39 -10.22 -4.88
CA ASP A 103 -12.16 -8.81 -5.13
C ASP A 103 -11.45 -8.16 -3.94
N LEU A 104 -11.93 -8.43 -2.71
CA LEU A 104 -11.28 -7.95 -1.49
C LEU A 104 -9.87 -8.54 -1.29
N ARG A 105 -9.65 -9.82 -1.63
CA ARG A 105 -8.31 -10.44 -1.61
C ARG A 105 -7.36 -9.69 -2.52
N TRP A 106 -7.75 -9.51 -3.78
CA TRP A 106 -6.96 -8.76 -4.75
C TRP A 106 -6.68 -7.35 -4.25
N PHE A 107 -7.69 -6.67 -3.69
CA PHE A 107 -7.56 -5.31 -3.27
C PHE A 107 -6.64 -5.14 -2.04
N ILE A 108 -6.69 -6.07 -1.09
CA ILE A 108 -5.73 -6.15 0.03
C ILE A 108 -4.29 -6.29 -0.49
N LEU A 109 -4.08 -7.12 -1.51
CA LEU A 109 -2.75 -7.32 -2.10
C LEU A 109 -2.25 -6.07 -2.83
N CYS A 110 -3.13 -5.34 -3.53
CA CYS A 110 -2.79 -4.03 -4.12
C CYS A 110 -2.35 -3.02 -3.04
N TRP A 111 -3.12 -2.92 -1.94
CA TRP A 111 -2.75 -2.08 -0.80
C TRP A 111 -1.41 -2.49 -0.18
N GLN A 112 -1.18 -3.79 -0.01
CA GLN A 112 0.04 -4.32 0.57
C GLN A 112 1.26 -4.00 -0.30
N SER A 113 1.14 -4.20 -1.62
CA SER A 113 2.18 -3.86 -2.58
C SER A 113 2.53 -2.37 -2.48
N PHE A 114 1.51 -1.51 -2.59
CA PHE A 114 1.68 -0.06 -2.50
C PHE A 114 2.39 0.34 -1.20
N SER A 115 1.89 -0.15 -0.07
CA SER A 115 2.44 0.15 1.26
C SER A 115 3.90 -0.30 1.40
N LEU A 116 4.23 -1.48 0.86
CA LEU A 116 5.58 -2.02 0.88
C LEU A 116 6.54 -1.16 0.05
N VAL A 117 6.22 -0.88 -1.21
CA VAL A 117 7.10 -0.10 -2.10
C VAL A 117 7.25 1.33 -1.57
N ARG A 118 6.17 1.94 -1.10
CA ARG A 118 6.18 3.26 -0.44
C ARG A 118 7.14 3.29 0.76
N GLY A 119 7.07 2.28 1.61
CA GLY A 119 7.97 2.12 2.77
C GLY A 119 9.43 1.96 2.36
N GLN A 120 9.71 1.14 1.35
CA GLN A 120 11.06 0.92 0.84
C GLN A 120 11.71 2.20 0.29
N VAL A 121 10.95 3.01 -0.47
CA VAL A 121 11.44 4.30 -0.97
C VAL A 121 11.77 5.25 0.18
N ARG A 122 10.86 5.41 1.15
CA ARG A 122 11.09 6.28 2.32
C ARG A 122 12.30 5.83 3.14
N ALA A 123 12.46 4.52 3.35
CA ALA A 123 13.63 3.96 4.03
C ALA A 123 14.93 4.26 3.28
N ARG A 124 14.95 4.10 1.94
CA ARG A 124 16.13 4.39 1.11
C ARG A 124 16.47 5.89 1.09
N MET A 125 15.47 6.76 1.09
CA MET A 125 15.68 8.21 1.24
C MET A 125 16.25 8.57 2.61
N ALA A 126 15.72 8.00 3.69
CA ALA A 126 16.22 8.22 5.04
C ALA A 126 17.68 7.74 5.18
N ALA A 127 18.00 6.55 4.65
CA ALA A 127 19.37 6.03 4.65
C ALA A 127 20.35 6.95 3.91
N ARG A 128 19.96 7.49 2.73
CA ARG A 128 20.80 8.44 1.98
C ARG A 128 21.08 9.74 2.74
N ARG A 129 20.09 10.28 3.46
CA ARG A 129 20.28 11.48 4.29
C ARG A 129 21.27 11.23 5.42
N LEU A 130 21.08 10.13 6.16
CA LEU A 130 21.95 9.75 7.27
C LEU A 130 23.41 9.51 6.80
N LEU A 131 23.61 8.88 5.65
CA LEU A 131 24.96 8.67 5.10
C LEU A 131 25.63 9.98 4.66
N ALA A 132 24.87 10.95 4.14
CA ALA A 132 25.40 12.28 3.82
C ALA A 132 25.84 13.02 5.09
N GLU A 133 25.01 12.98 6.15
CA GLU A 133 25.33 13.60 7.44
C GLU A 133 26.58 12.99 8.11
N VAL A 134 26.80 11.68 7.97
CA VAL A 134 27.98 10.97 8.51
C VAL A 134 29.23 11.19 7.64
N GLY A 135 29.08 11.37 6.33
CA GLY A 135 30.19 11.59 5.40
C GLY A 135 30.76 13.01 5.43
N ASP A 136 29.98 13.97 5.90
CA ASP A 136 30.37 15.38 6.07
C ASP A 136 30.95 15.69 7.47
N ALA A 137 31.09 14.68 8.34
CA ALA A 137 31.65 14.78 9.71
C ALA A 137 33.08 14.21 9.81
#